data_AF-B8FQH2-F1
#
_entry.id   AF-B8FQH2-F1
#
_cell.length_a   1.000
_cell.length_b   1.000
_cell.length_c   1.000
_cell.angle_alpha   90.00
_cell.angle_beta   90.00
_cell.angle_gamma   90.00
#
_symmetry.space_group_name_H-M   'P 1'
#
loop_
_entity.id
_entity.type
_entity.pdbx_description
1 polymer ?
#
loop_
_entity_poly.entity_id
_entity_poly.type
_entity_poly.pdbx_seq_one_letter_code
_entity_poly.pdbx_strand_id
1 'polypeptide(L)' 'MEMTTDEGENRAGKYEKGAPARFLAELRIQRAKDLLQTCSSVKQVAECVGFSDNLYFSKAFKKQTGVSPSEFRQHLKKE' A
#
# COMPACT_ATOMS: atom_id res chain seq x y z
N MET A 1 -50.23 15.93 -19.18
CA MET A 1 -49.70 17.31 -19.17
C MET A 1 -49.78 17.72 -17.71
N GLU A 2 -48.73 17.71 -16.91
CA GLU A 2 -47.29 17.87 -17.18
C GLU A 2 -46.44 16.73 -16.59
N MET A 3 -45.25 16.58 -17.15
CA MET A 3 -44.17 15.72 -16.66
C MET A 3 -43.39 16.47 -15.59
N THR A 4 -42.98 15.81 -14.50
CA THR A 4 -41.79 16.21 -13.74
C THR A 4 -40.96 14.97 -13.48
N THR A 5 -39.88 14.84 -14.25
CA THR A 5 -38.71 13.99 -13.98
C THR A 5 -37.85 14.56 -12.85
N ASP A 6 -36.90 13.75 -12.37
CA ASP A 6 -35.70 14.11 -11.56
C ASP A 6 -35.93 14.14 -10.04
N GLU A 7 -35.16 13.49 -9.16
CA GLU A 7 -33.76 13.01 -9.15
C GLU A 7 -33.74 11.65 -8.39
N GLY A 8 -32.96 10.64 -8.77
CA GLY A 8 -31.51 10.70 -8.90
C GLY A 8 -30.88 9.91 -7.74
N GLU A 9 -30.22 8.82 -8.10
CA GLU A 9 -29.65 7.80 -7.24
C GLU A 9 -28.58 8.32 -6.26
N ASN A 10 -28.52 7.77 -5.04
CA ASN A 10 -27.24 7.60 -4.32
C ASN A 10 -27.37 6.62 -3.14
N ARG A 11 -27.07 5.34 -3.40
CA ARG A 11 -26.51 4.41 -2.42
C ARG A 11 -25.01 4.68 -2.33
N ALA A 12 -24.53 5.23 -1.22
CA ALA A 12 -23.12 5.12 -0.87
C ALA A 12 -23.02 4.89 0.63
N GLY A 13 -22.72 3.64 0.97
CA GLY A 13 -22.38 3.23 2.32
C GLY A 13 -21.32 4.15 2.90
N LYS A 14 -21.44 4.38 4.20
CA LYS A 14 -20.49 5.14 5.01
C LYS A 14 -19.06 4.70 4.67
N TYR A 15 -18.32 5.53 3.94
CA TYR A 15 -16.88 5.37 3.82
C TYR A 15 -16.28 5.62 5.20
N GLU A 16 -16.10 4.56 5.98
CA GLU A 16 -15.26 4.57 7.18
C GLU A 16 -13.88 5.09 6.77
N LYS A 17 -13.60 6.34 7.10
CA LYS A 17 -12.30 6.99 6.94
C LYS A 17 -11.26 6.20 7.75
N GLY A 18 -10.63 5.20 7.13
CA GLY A 18 -9.55 4.41 7.72
C GLY A 18 -9.32 3.05 7.08
N ALA A 19 -10.37 2.38 6.60
CA ALA A 19 -10.27 1.01 6.09
C ALA A 19 -9.55 0.90 4.72
N PRO A 20 -9.84 1.75 3.70
CA PRO A 20 -9.21 1.58 2.38
C PRO A 20 -7.72 1.88 2.40
N ALA A 21 -7.29 2.93 3.10
CA ALA A 21 -5.88 3.36 3.11
C ALA A 21 -4.98 2.33 3.80
N ARG A 22 -5.43 1.73 4.90
CA ARG A 22 -4.69 0.68 5.60
C ARG A 22 -4.59 -0.58 4.76
N PHE A 23 -5.71 -1.03 4.18
CA PHE A 23 -5.73 -2.19 3.29
C PHE A 23 -4.82 -2.01 2.08
N LEU A 24 -4.84 -0.83 1.45
CA LEU A 24 -3.94 -0.49 0.35
C LEU A 24 -2.47 -0.50 0.78
N ALA A 25 -2.14 0.03 1.96
CA ALA A 25 -0.78 -0.04 2.48
C ALA A 25 -0.33 -1.49 2.68
N GLU A 26 -1.19 -2.34 3.25
CA GLU A 26 -0.90 -3.77 3.43
C GLU A 26 -0.62 -4.47 2.10
N LEU A 27 -1.45 -4.24 1.06
CA LEU A 27 -1.22 -4.77 -0.29
C LEU A 27 0.10 -4.28 -0.90
N ARG A 28 0.40 -2.98 -0.77
CA ARG A 28 1.67 -2.41 -1.25
C ARG A 28 2.88 -3.03 -0.56
N ILE A 29 2.78 -3.30 0.75
CA ILE A 29 3.86 -3.96 1.50
C ILE A 29 4.02 -5.42 1.07
N GLN A 30 2.94 -6.16 0.80
CA GLN A 30 3.07 -7.51 0.27
C GLN A 30 3.81 -7.50 -1.07
N ARG A 31 3.44 -6.59 -1.98
CA ARG A 31 4.14 -6.46 -3.27
C ARG A 31 5.61 -6.05 -3.10
N ALA A 32 5.91 -5.22 -2.10
CA ALA A 32 7.28 -4.80 -1.81
C ALA A 32 8.17 -5.98 -1.41
N LYS A 33 7.64 -7.01 -0.73
CA LYS A 33 8.43 -8.22 -0.38
C LYS A 33 8.90 -8.95 -1.62
N ASP A 34 8.01 -9.16 -2.60
CA ASP A 34 8.35 -9.82 -3.87
C ASP A 34 9.47 -9.05 -4.59
N LEU A 35 9.34 -7.72 -4.67
CA LEU A 35 10.31 -6.88 -5.37
C LEU A 35 11.67 -6.82 -4.67
N LEU A 36 11.69 -6.93 -3.34
CA LEU A 36 12.94 -7.02 -2.57
C LEU A 36 13.68 -8.35 -2.80
N GLN A 37 12.97 -9.42 -3.20
CA GLN A 37 13.57 -10.70 -3.61
C GLN A 37 14.21 -10.61 -4.99
N THR A 38 13.62 -9.88 -5.93
CA THR A 38 14.05 -9.82 -7.33
C THR A 38 15.16 -8.80 -7.62
N CYS A 39 15.96 -8.43 -6.61
CA CYS A 39 17.13 -7.54 -6.72
C CYS A 39 16.91 -6.02 -6.78
N SER A 40 15.69 -5.49 -6.65
CA SER A 40 15.47 -4.03 -6.62
C SER A 40 16.05 -3.37 -5.36
N SER A 41 16.50 -2.11 -5.46
CA SER A 41 16.92 -1.36 -4.28
C SER A 41 15.72 -0.97 -3.41
N VAL A 42 15.91 -0.82 -2.10
CA VAL A 42 14.84 -0.42 -1.16
C VAL A 42 14.14 0.86 -1.61
N LYS A 43 14.89 1.83 -2.12
CA LYS A 43 14.36 3.09 -2.66
C LYS A 43 13.47 2.87 -3.88
N GLN A 44 13.95 2.12 -4.87
CA GLN A 44 13.18 1.78 -6.06
C GLN A 44 11.92 0.99 -5.72
N VAL A 45 11.99 0.07 -4.76
CA VAL A 45 10.81 -0.68 -4.30
C VAL A 45 9.77 0.26 -3.71
N ALA A 46 10.17 1.22 -2.86
CA ALA A 46 9.26 2.21 -2.29
C ALA A 46 8.53 3.00 -3.38
N GLU A 47 9.28 3.49 -4.38
CA GLU A 47 8.74 4.22 -5.54
C GLU A 47 7.79 3.32 -6.36
N CYS A 48 8.19 2.08 -6.67
CA CYS A 48 7.41 1.13 -7.47
C CYS A 48 6.06 0.76 -6.82
N VAL A 49 5.99 0.65 -5.49
CA VAL A 49 4.74 0.31 -4.79
C VAL A 49 3.96 1.55 -4.34
N GLY A 50 4.35 2.74 -4.80
CA GLY A 50 3.59 3.98 -4.62
C GLY A 50 3.77 4.66 -3.26
N PHE A 51 4.94 4.50 -2.62
CA PHE A 51 5.35 5.33 -1.50
C PHE A 51 6.23 6.48 -1.99
N SER A 52 5.75 7.70 -1.82
CA SER A 52 6.51 8.93 -2.08
C SER A 52 7.54 9.24 -0.99
N ASP A 53 7.33 8.75 0.24
CA ASP A 53 8.25 8.89 1.36
C ASP A 53 8.87 7.54 1.73
N ASN A 54 10.19 7.43 1.56
CA ASN A 54 11.01 6.26 1.89
C ASN A 54 11.02 5.94 3.40
N LEU A 55 10.96 6.96 4.25
CA LEU A 55 10.92 6.78 5.70
C LEU A 55 9.56 6.22 6.12
N TYR A 56 8.47 6.74 5.54
CA TYR A 56 7.14 6.21 5.77
C TYR A 56 7.01 4.77 5.28
N PHE A 57 7.51 4.46 4.07
CA PHE A 57 7.61 3.08 3.57
C PHE A 57 8.34 2.17 4.56
N SER A 58 9.52 2.58 5.02
CA SER A 58 10.33 1.76 5.93
C SER A 58 9.60 1.49 7.26
N LYS A 59 8.90 2.48 7.80
CA LYS A 59 8.07 2.33 9.02
C LYS A 59 6.89 1.39 8.77
N ALA A 60 6.16 1.56 7.67
CA ALA A 60 5.03 0.72 7.31
C ALA A 60 5.45 -0.73 7.07
N PHE A 61 6.55 -0.93 6.33
CA PHE A 61 7.13 -2.24 6.07
C PHE A 61 7.55 -2.93 7.37
N LYS A 62 8.29 -2.23 8.26
CA LYS A 62 8.68 -2.78 9.56
C LYS A 62 7.49 -3.12 10.44
N LYS A 63 6.46 -2.26 10.46
CA LYS A 63 5.22 -2.52 11.21
C LYS A 63 4.53 -3.80 10.75
N GLN A 64 4.54 -4.07 9.44
CA GLN A 64 3.85 -5.23 8.87
C GLN A 64 4.68 -6.52 8.85
N THR A 65 6.00 -6.40 8.78
CA THR A 65 6.91 -7.55 8.57
C THR A 65 7.81 -7.86 9.77
N GLY A 66 7.87 -6.96 10.76
CA GLY A 66 8.75 -7.06 11.94
C GLY A 66 10.17 -6.52 11.72
N VAL A 67 10.64 -6.40 10.48
CA VAL A 67 12.01 -5.98 10.13
C VAL A 67 12.00 -4.85 9.11
N SER A 68 13.07 -4.06 9.04
CA SER A 68 13.19 -3.03 8.00
C SER A 68 13.34 -3.65 6.60
N PRO A 69 12.97 -2.93 5.52
CA PRO A 69 13.20 -3.40 4.14
C PRO A 69 14.65 -3.78 3.85
N SER A 70 15.60 -3.03 4.43
CA SER A 70 17.04 -3.28 4.29
C SER A 70 17.46 -4.58 5.00
N GLU A 71 17.00 -4.80 6.23
CA GLU A 71 17.26 -6.05 6.98
C GLU A 71 16.62 -7.25 6.26
N PHE A 72 15.37 -7.11 5.80
CA PHE A 72 14.69 -8.14 5.01
C PHE A 72 15.52 -8.54 3.78
N ARG A 73 16.02 -7.56 3.03
CA ARG A 73 16.90 -7.80 1.88
C ARG A 73 18.23 -8.46 2.27
N GLN A 74 18.80 -8.12 3.43
CA GLN A 74 20.03 -8.75 3.90
C GLN A 74 19.81 -10.23 4.25
N HIS A 75 18.67 -10.58 4.84
CA HIS A 75 18.32 -11.97 5.13
C HIS A 75 18.19 -12.80 3.84
N LEU A 76 17.59 -12.23 2.79
CA LEU A 76 17.46 -12.89 1.49
C LEU A 76 18.80 -13.16 0.78
N LYS A 77 19.86 -12.43 1.11
CA LYS A 77 21.20 -12.66 0.53
C LYS A 77 22.03 -13.68 1.30
N LYS A 78 21.55 -14.08 2.49
CA LYS A 78 22.24 -15.04 3.37
C LYS A 78 21.74 -16.46 3.18
N GLU A 79 20.73 -16.66 2.34
CA GLU A 79 20.23 -17.96 1.89
C GLU A 79 20.61 -18.20 0.42
#